data_AF-A0A7U9XDY2-F1
#
_entry.id   AF-A0A7U9XDY2-F1
#
_cell.length_a   1.000
_cell.length_b   1.000
_cell.length_c   1.000
_cell.angle_alpha   90.00
_cell.angle_beta   90.00
_cell.angle_gamma   90.00
#
_symmetry.space_group_name_H-M   'P 1'
#
loop_
_entity.id
_entity.type
_entity.pdbx_description
1 polymer ?
#
loop_
_entity_poly.entity_id
_entity_poly.type
_entity_poly.pdbx_seq_one_letter_code
_entity_poly.pdbx_strand_id
1 'polypeptide(L)'
;MTVQNGQAIIANDNSTVTATTHIGVNANELERLIAAVRTKMDTLTHTDKETVSESLEVIEAEIVSEKPKKSMIKTAITSLQAIKGVAEFGAAVSALIQFIGHMLS
;
A
#
# COMPACT_ATOMS: atom_id res chain seq x y z
N MET A 1 16.50 -48.23 -12.92
CA MET A 1 17.38 -47.25 -12.28
C MET A 1 17.89 -46.30 -13.36
N THR A 2 17.47 -45.04 -13.30
CA THR A 2 18.10 -43.93 -14.03
C THR A 2 17.83 -42.68 -13.20
N VAL A 3 18.84 -42.23 -12.47
CA VAL A 3 18.87 -40.89 -11.86
C VAL A 3 19.61 -39.98 -12.83
N GLN A 4 18.92 -38.94 -13.30
CA GLN A 4 19.55 -37.85 -14.03
C GLN A 4 18.99 -36.54 -13.46
N ASN A 5 19.85 -35.87 -12.71
CA ASN A 5 20.00 -34.42 -12.60
C ASN A 5 18.72 -33.57 -12.55
N GLY A 6 18.41 -33.14 -11.33
CA GLY A 6 18.68 -31.74 -11.01
C GLY A 6 17.69 -30.72 -11.58
N GLN A 7 16.40 -30.98 -11.44
CA GLN A 7 15.41 -29.90 -11.48
C GLN A 7 14.56 -29.96 -10.22
N ALA A 8 15.11 -29.43 -9.14
CA ALA A 8 14.27 -28.79 -8.16
C ALA A 8 13.70 -27.54 -8.85
N ILE A 9 12.48 -27.65 -9.37
CA ILE A 9 11.66 -26.46 -9.65
C ILE A 9 11.27 -25.95 -8.25
N ILE A 10 12.18 -25.25 -7.59
CA ILE A 10 11.78 -24.35 -6.51
C ILE A 10 11.20 -23.15 -7.24
N ALA A 11 9.90 -23.19 -7.48
CA ALA A 11 9.13 -21.99 -7.80
C ALA A 11 9.15 -21.08 -6.55
N ASN A 12 10.28 -20.41 -6.31
CA ASN A 12 10.36 -19.26 -5.42
C ASN A 12 10.05 -18.00 -6.24
N ASP A 13 8.90 -18.01 -6.88
CA ASP A 13 8.30 -16.84 -7.53
C ASP A 13 6.82 -16.81 -7.14
N ASN A 14 6.57 -16.73 -5.82
CA ASN A 14 5.31 -16.19 -5.34
C ASN A 14 5.40 -14.67 -5.21
N SER A 15 6.00 -14.02 -6.21
CA SER A 15 5.67 -12.64 -6.52
C SER A 15 4.65 -12.70 -7.63
N THR A 16 3.39 -12.90 -7.23
CA THR A 16 2.24 -12.57 -8.05
C THR A 16 2.29 -11.06 -8.27
N VAL A 17 3.14 -10.61 -9.19
CA VAL A 17 3.11 -9.26 -9.73
C VAL A 17 1.88 -9.23 -10.61
N THR A 18 0.73 -9.01 -9.98
CA THR A 18 -0.48 -8.60 -10.68
C THR A 18 -0.25 -7.14 -11.10
N ALA A 19 0.64 -6.95 -12.08
CA ALA A 19 0.76 -5.72 -12.81
C ALA A 19 -0.47 -5.61 -13.70
N THR A 20 -1.57 -5.11 -13.15
CA THR A 20 -2.69 -4.63 -13.97
C THR A 20 -2.24 -3.33 -14.63
N THR A 21 -1.55 -3.50 -15.75
CA THR A 21 -1.03 -2.47 -16.65
C THR A 21 -2.17 -1.67 -17.29
N HIS A 22 -2.74 -0.71 -16.55
CA HIS A 22 -3.60 0.32 -17.17
C HIS A 22 -3.52 1.73 -16.54
N ILE A 23 -2.78 1.93 -15.44
CA ILE A 23 -2.57 3.23 -14.78
C ILE A 23 -1.04 3.50 -14.64
N GLY A 24 -0.33 3.41 -15.78
CA GLY A 24 1.08 2.99 -15.89
C GLY A 24 2.22 3.83 -15.29
N VAL A 25 1.97 4.88 -14.51
CA VAL A 25 3.05 5.64 -13.81
C VAL A 25 2.73 5.85 -12.32
N ASN A 26 1.45 5.95 -11.97
CA ASN A 26 1.03 6.38 -10.65
C ASN A 26 0.83 5.20 -9.68
N ALA A 27 0.55 3.99 -10.18
CA ALA A 27 0.38 2.80 -9.34
C ALA A 27 1.68 2.41 -8.60
N ASN A 28 2.83 2.47 -9.29
CA ASN A 28 4.13 2.15 -8.68
C ASN A 28 4.49 3.12 -7.53
N GLU A 29 4.20 4.40 -7.71
CA GLU A 29 4.46 5.40 -6.66
C GLU A 29 3.48 5.25 -5.49
N LEU A 30 2.21 4.91 -5.76
CA LEU A 30 1.24 4.58 -4.70
C LEU A 30 1.72 3.40 -3.86
N GLU A 31 2.08 2.29 -4.49
CA GLU A 31 2.59 1.09 -3.80
C GLU A 31 3.82 1.42 -2.96
N ARG A 32 4.75 2.21 -3.50
CA ARG A 32 5.94 2.66 -2.78
C ARG A 32 5.59 3.50 -1.55
N LEU A 33 4.64 4.42 -1.66
CA LEU A 33 4.20 5.26 -0.54
C LEU A 33 3.46 4.44 0.53
N ILE A 34 2.60 3.51 0.12
CA ILE A 34 1.93 2.57 1.03
C ILE A 34 2.96 1.72 1.78
N ALA A 35 3.93 1.15 1.06
CA ALA A 35 5.01 0.37 1.67
C ALA A 35 5.83 1.22 2.65
N ALA A 36 6.14 2.47 2.29
CA ALA A 36 6.85 3.39 3.19
C ALA A 36 6.06 3.61 4.49
N VAL A 37 4.74 3.86 4.42
CA VAL A 37 3.90 3.96 5.61
C VAL A 37 3.96 2.67 6.43
N ARG A 38 3.80 1.50 5.79
CA ARG A 38 3.86 0.19 6.47
C ARG A 38 5.17 -0.04 7.22
N THR A 39 6.31 0.33 6.65
CA THR A 39 7.61 0.20 7.33
C THR A 39 7.77 1.12 8.54
N LYS A 40 7.00 2.21 8.62
CA LYS A 40 7.03 3.15 9.75
C LYS A 40 5.96 2.86 10.80
N MET A 41 5.14 1.83 10.60
CA MET A 41 4.12 1.42 11.56
C MET A 41 4.70 0.71 12.78
N ASP A 42 5.96 0.26 12.76
CA ASP A 42 6.55 -0.52 13.86
C ASP A 42 6.50 0.19 15.22
N THR A 43 6.56 1.52 15.20
CA THR A 43 6.52 2.38 16.40
C THR A 43 5.11 2.64 16.92
N LEU A 44 4.07 2.18 16.23
CA LEU A 44 2.66 2.40 16.59
C LEU A 44 2.13 1.30 17.53
N THR A 45 1.02 1.60 18.21
CA THR A 45 0.30 0.59 19.00
C THR A 45 -0.38 -0.44 18.09
N HIS A 46 -0.70 -1.63 18.61
CA HIS A 46 -1.37 -2.67 17.81
C HIS A 46 -2.69 -2.16 17.18
N THR A 47 -3.49 -1.41 17.95
CA THR A 47 -4.76 -0.82 17.48
C THR A 47 -4.54 0.20 16.38
N ASP A 48 -3.52 1.05 16.51
CA ASP A 48 -3.17 2.00 15.46
C ASP A 48 -2.65 1.28 14.21
N LYS A 49 -1.87 0.21 14.38
CA LYS A 49 -1.38 -0.59 13.24
C LYS A 49 -2.53 -1.21 12.45
N GLU A 50 -3.52 -1.75 13.14
CA GLU A 50 -4.73 -2.30 12.50
C GLU A 50 -5.49 -1.20 11.74
N THR A 51 -5.76 -0.08 12.41
CA THR A 51 -6.46 1.07 11.79
C THR A 51 -5.74 1.59 10.55
N VAL A 52 -4.40 1.70 10.60
CA VAL A 52 -3.59 2.11 9.45
C VAL A 52 -3.65 1.07 8.34
N SER A 53 -3.56 -0.21 8.66
CA SER A 53 -3.61 -1.29 7.66
C SER A 53 -4.94 -1.28 6.90
N GLU A 54 -6.05 -1.22 7.62
CA GLU A 54 -7.40 -1.12 7.03
C GLU A 54 -7.54 0.12 6.15
N SER A 55 -7.05 1.28 6.62
CA SER A 55 -7.12 2.53 5.87
C SER A 55 -6.29 2.48 4.59
N LEU A 56 -5.10 1.87 4.63
CA LEU A 56 -4.24 1.70 3.46
C LEU A 56 -4.88 0.74 2.44
N GLU A 57 -5.49 -0.36 2.89
CA GLU A 57 -6.21 -1.29 2.00
C GLU A 57 -7.38 -0.61 1.28
N VAL A 58 -8.15 0.20 1.99
CA VAL A 58 -9.25 0.99 1.38
C VAL A 58 -8.70 1.96 0.34
N ILE A 59 -7.62 2.67 0.63
CA ILE A 59 -6.99 3.61 -0.31
C ILE A 59 -6.50 2.88 -1.57
N GLU A 60 -5.80 1.76 -1.39
CA GLU A 60 -5.28 0.95 -2.49
C GLU A 60 -6.41 0.45 -3.39
N ALA A 61 -7.42 -0.21 -2.80
CA ALA A 61 -8.56 -0.75 -3.52
C ALA A 61 -9.38 0.33 -4.23
N GLU A 62 -9.60 1.48 -3.60
CA GLU A 62 -10.37 2.56 -4.21
C GLU A 62 -9.60 3.26 -5.33
N ILE A 63 -8.28 3.46 -5.23
CA ILE A 63 -7.50 4.13 -6.29
C ILE A 63 -7.36 3.25 -7.53
N VAL A 64 -7.23 1.93 -7.37
CA VAL A 64 -7.15 0.98 -8.51
C VAL A 64 -8.52 0.58 -9.06
N SER A 65 -9.60 0.97 -8.38
CA SER A 65 -10.98 0.72 -8.82
C SER A 65 -11.28 1.49 -10.11
N GLU A 66 -12.12 0.91 -10.97
CA GLU A 66 -12.65 1.60 -12.15
C GLU A 66 -13.45 2.88 -11.79
N LYS A 67 -14.01 2.92 -10.57
CA LYS A 67 -14.82 4.03 -10.06
C LYS A 67 -14.39 4.37 -8.64
N PRO A 68 -13.26 5.07 -8.46
CA PRO A 68 -12.77 5.48 -7.15
C PRO A 68 -13.80 6.31 -6.40
N LYS A 69 -14.19 5.88 -5.19
CA LYS A 69 -15.07 6.65 -4.32
C LYS A 69 -14.24 7.63 -3.51
N LYS A 70 -14.21 8.89 -3.96
CA LYS A 70 -13.50 9.99 -3.26
C LYS A 70 -13.90 10.12 -1.78
N SER A 71 -15.14 9.80 -1.41
CA SER A 71 -15.59 9.81 0.00
C SER A 71 -14.90 8.74 0.83
N MET A 72 -14.76 7.51 0.32
CA MET A 72 -14.07 6.41 1.00
C MET A 72 -12.59 6.72 1.20
N ILE A 73 -11.93 7.22 0.15
CA ILE A 73 -10.52 7.63 0.21
C ILE A 73 -10.34 8.74 1.26
N LYS A 74 -11.23 9.75 1.31
CA LYS A 74 -11.19 10.81 2.32
C LYS A 74 -11.38 10.29 3.74
N THR A 75 -12.27 9.33 3.94
CA THR A 75 -12.47 8.68 5.25
C THR A 75 -11.19 7.98 5.68
N ALA A 76 -10.58 7.17 4.81
CA ALA A 76 -9.32 6.49 5.10
C ALA A 76 -8.17 7.46 5.39
N ILE A 77 -8.06 8.56 4.63
CA ILE A 77 -7.09 9.64 4.91
C ILE A 77 -7.32 10.22 6.31
N THR A 78 -8.57 10.49 6.68
CA THR A 78 -8.91 11.05 7.99
C THR A 78 -8.51 10.09 9.11
N SER A 79 -8.76 8.79 8.93
CA SER A 79 -8.30 7.75 9.87
C SER A 79 -6.78 7.75 10.02
N LEU A 80 -6.03 7.83 8.91
CA LEU A 80 -4.56 7.91 8.95
C LEU A 80 -4.04 9.17 9.67
N GLN A 81 -4.70 10.31 9.47
CA GLN A 81 -4.34 11.57 10.14
C GLN A 81 -4.67 11.60 11.63
N ALA A 82 -5.63 10.79 12.08
CA ALA A 82 -5.98 10.68 13.49
C ALA A 82 -4.91 9.93 14.31
N ILE A 83 -4.08 9.13 13.64
CA ILE A 83 -3.01 8.37 14.28
C ILE A 83 -1.88 9.32 14.70
N LYS A 84 -1.71 9.48 16.00
CA LYS A 84 -0.59 10.22 16.59
C LYS A 84 0.65 9.33 16.61
N GLY A 85 1.37 9.29 15.49
CA GLY A 85 2.61 8.52 15.36
C GLY A 85 3.89 9.31 15.64
N VAL A 86 5.03 8.63 15.49
CA VAL A 86 6.34 9.26 15.43
C VAL A 86 6.47 10.12 14.16
N ALA A 87 7.39 11.09 14.18
CA ALA A 87 7.52 12.07 13.11
C ALA A 87 7.72 11.41 11.71
N GLU A 88 8.44 10.30 11.65
CA GLU A 88 8.70 9.54 10.43
C GLU A 88 7.44 8.89 9.85
N PHE A 89 6.55 8.39 10.72
CA PHE A 89 5.25 7.87 10.29
C PHE A 89 4.37 9.00 9.74
N GLY A 90 4.29 10.13 10.46
CA GLY A 90 3.53 11.29 10.03
C GLY A 90 4.02 11.86 8.69
N ALA A 91 5.33 11.84 8.45
CA ALA A 91 5.93 12.23 7.18
C ALA A 91 5.54 11.28 6.04
N ALA A 92 5.60 9.96 6.26
CA ALA A 92 5.19 8.96 5.28
C ALA A 92 3.69 9.08 4.93
N VAL A 93 2.83 9.27 5.94
CA VAL A 93 1.39 9.50 5.75
C VAL A 93 1.15 10.78 4.97
N SER A 94 1.86 11.87 5.28
CA SER A 94 1.73 13.14 4.57
C SER A 94 2.10 13.02 3.09
N ALA A 95 3.17 12.30 2.76
CA ALA A 95 3.58 12.05 1.38
C ALA A 95 2.52 11.25 0.61
N LEU A 96 1.95 10.22 1.23
CA LEU A 96 0.84 9.45 0.67
C LEU A 96 -0.39 10.35 0.39
N ILE A 97 -0.78 11.17 1.37
CA ILE A 97 -1.94 12.08 1.22
C ILE A 97 -1.71 13.11 0.10
N GLN A 98 -0.51 13.67 -0.02
CA GLN A 98 -0.17 14.61 -1.09
C GLN A 98 -0.26 13.95 -2.47
N PHE A 99 0.27 12.74 -2.60
CA PHE A 99 0.18 11.97 -3.83
C PHE A 99 -1.29 11.70 -4.23
N ILE A 100 -2.10 11.24 -3.29
CA ILE A 100 -3.54 11.02 -3.51
C ILE A 100 -4.24 12.33 -3.86
N GLY A 101 -3.89 13.43 -3.20
CA GLY A 101 -4.40 14.76 -3.49
C GLY A 101 -4.17 15.16 -4.95
N HIS A 102 -2.96 14.94 -5.48
CA HIS A 102 -2.66 15.20 -6.90
C HIS A 102 -3.42 14.29 -7.86
N MET A 103 -3.69 13.04 -7.48
CA MET A 103 -4.45 12.08 -8.28
C MET A 103 -5.94 12.42 -8.38
N LEU A 104 -6.52 12.98 -7.31
CA LEU A 104 -7.95 13.26 -7.20
C LEU A 104 -8.33 14.70 -7.58
N SER A 105 -7.33 15.57 -7.79
CA SER A 105 -7.49 16.99 -8.10
C SER A 105 -8.03 17.26 -9.50
#